data_AF-A0A6L6XN38-F1
#
_entry.id   AF-A0A6L6XN38-F1
#
_cell.length_a   1.000
_cell.length_b   1.000
_cell.length_c   1.000
_cell.angle_alpha   90.00
_cell.angle_beta   90.00
_cell.angle_gamma   90.00
#
_symmetry.space_group_name_H-M   'P 1'
#
loop_
_entity.id
_entity.type
_entity.pdbx_description
1 polymer ?
#
loop_
_entity_poly.entity_id
_entity_poly.type
_entity_poly.pdbx_seq_one_letter_code
_entity_poly.pdbx_strand_id
1 'polypeptide(L)'
;MMWWAVLGAAVGCYLLKLAGLSVPPRVLERPVIARVADLIPVALLAALIAVQVFASGHDLVVDARALGLGVAVVLLLLRAPFLVVVFGAALAAALVRLA
;
A
#
# COMPACT_ATOMS: atom_id res chain seq x y z
N MET A 1 -1.52 -1.50 29.93
CA MET A 1 -2.09 -2.62 29.13
C MET A 1 -1.62 -2.62 27.67
N MET A 2 -1.48 -1.45 27.02
CA MET A 2 -1.01 -1.34 25.64
C MET A 2 0.33 -2.06 25.36
N TRP A 3 1.28 -2.01 26.31
CA TRP A 3 2.57 -2.70 26.21
C TRP A 3 2.48 -4.23 26.07
N TRP A 4 1.50 -4.87 26.72
CA TRP A 4 1.28 -6.31 26.56
C TRP A 4 0.77 -6.64 25.15
N ALA A 5 -0.07 -5.79 24.56
CA ALA A 5 -0.52 -5.94 23.18
C ALA A 5 0.63 -5.74 22.18
N VAL A 6 1.51 -4.75 22.42
CA VAL A 6 2.70 -4.52 21.58
C VAL A 6 3.66 -5.70 21.66
N LEU A 7 3.96 -6.20 22.86
CA LEU A 7 4.81 -7.38 23.05
C LEU A 7 4.18 -8.62 22.40
N GLY A 8 2.87 -8.82 22.57
CA GLY A 8 2.14 -9.90 21.92
C GLY A 8 2.22 -9.83 20.39
N ALA A 9 2.04 -8.64 19.80
CA ALA A 9 2.16 -8.42 18.36
C ALA A 9 3.60 -8.68 17.87
N ALA A 10 4.61 -8.21 18.61
CA ALA A 10 6.02 -8.44 18.26
C ALA A 10 6.36 -9.94 18.26
N VAL A 11 5.95 -10.67 19.30
CA VAL A 11 6.12 -12.13 19.37
C VAL A 11 5.33 -12.82 18.26
N GLY A 12 4.11 -12.40 17.98
CA GLY A 12 3.29 -12.93 16.89
C GLY A 12 3.95 -12.75 15.52
N CYS A 13 4.45 -11.56 15.20
CA CYS A 13 5.21 -11.30 13.98
C CYS A 13 6.47 -12.17 13.88
N TYR A 14 7.18 -12.36 15.00
CA TYR A 14 8.37 -13.21 15.04
C TYR A 14 8.03 -14.68 14.78
N LEU A 15 7.00 -15.21 15.43
CA LEU A 15 6.53 -16.58 15.22
C LEU A 15 6.04 -16.80 13.78
N LEU A 16 5.34 -15.82 13.19
CA LEU A 16 4.91 -15.88 11.80
C LEU A 16 6.11 -15.96 10.84
N LYS A 17 7.16 -15.17 11.09
CA LYS A 17 8.39 -15.24 10.30
C LYS A 17 9.10 -16.58 10.45
N LEU A 18 9.18 -17.12 11.65
CA LEU A 18 9.73 -18.46 11.92
C LEU A 18 8.93 -19.56 11.22
N ALA A 19 7.59 -19.47 11.25
CA ALA A 19 6.73 -20.38 10.54
C ALA A 19 7.00 -20.33 9.03
N GLY A 20 7.17 -19.13 8.47
CA GLY A 20 7.54 -18.93 7.06
C GLY A 20 8.89 -19.55 6.70
N LEU A 21 9.91 -19.42 7.55
CA LEU A 21 11.22 -20.06 7.37
C LEU A 21 11.17 -21.58 7.48
N SER A 22 10.18 -22.12 8.19
CA SER A 22 9.99 -23.55 8.39
C SER A 22 9.18 -24.22 7.27
N VAL A 23 8.65 -23.44 6.32
CA VAL A 23 7.88 -23.97 5.18
C VAL A 23 8.81 -24.80 4.28
N PRO A 24 8.46 -26.07 3.97
CA PRO A 24 9.26 -26.91 3.10
C PRO A 24 9.40 -26.31 1.68
N PRO A 25 10.60 -26.40 1.04
CA PRO A 25 10.84 -25.87 -0.30
C PRO A 25 9.84 -26.35 -1.35
N ARG A 26 9.46 -27.64 -1.25
CA ARG A 26 8.44 -28.31 -2.07
C ARG A 26 7.08 -27.59 -2.14
N VAL A 27 6.71 -26.82 -1.11
CA VAL A 27 5.47 -26.03 -1.11
C VAL A 27 5.67 -24.70 -1.83
N LEU A 28 6.85 -24.10 -1.69
CA LEU A 28 7.19 -22.81 -2.29
C LEU A 28 7.52 -22.91 -3.79
N GLU A 29 8.02 -24.06 -4.23
CA GLU A 29 8.33 -24.37 -5.64
C GLU A 29 7.08 -24.48 -6.54
N ARG A 30 5.87 -24.51 -5.95
CA ARG A 30 4.64 -24.43 -6.75
C ARG A 30 4.57 -23.06 -7.44
N PRO A 31 4.46 -23.00 -8.78
CA PRO A 31 4.52 -21.76 -9.54
C PRO A 31 3.44 -20.74 -9.15
N VAL A 32 2.28 -21.21 -8.69
CA VAL A 32 1.19 -20.35 -8.20
C VAL A 32 1.56 -19.68 -6.88
N ILE A 33 2.16 -20.41 -5.94
CA ILE A 33 2.50 -19.90 -4.61
C ILE A 33 3.61 -18.86 -4.71
N ALA A 34 4.65 -19.14 -5.51
CA ALA A 34 5.72 -18.18 -5.78
C ALA A 34 5.18 -16.88 -6.41
N ARG A 35 4.34 -16.99 -7.45
CA ARG A 35 3.76 -15.81 -8.11
C ARG A 35 2.88 -14.98 -7.17
N VAL A 36 2.09 -15.62 -6.30
CA VAL A 36 1.30 -14.90 -5.30
C VAL A 36 2.22 -14.20 -4.30
N ALA A 37 3.25 -14.88 -3.79
CA ALA A 37 4.19 -14.30 -2.83
C ALA A 37 4.87 -13.04 -3.36
N ASP A 38 5.28 -13.03 -4.64
CA ASP A 38 5.87 -11.87 -5.30
C ASP A 38 4.89 -10.70 -5.46
N LEU A 39 3.59 -10.98 -5.56
CA LEU A 39 2.54 -9.98 -5.72
C LEU A 39 2.00 -9.43 -4.40
N ILE A 40 2.20 -10.13 -3.27
CA ILE A 40 1.72 -9.68 -1.95
C ILE A 40 2.19 -8.25 -1.61
N PRO A 41 3.48 -7.88 -1.73
CA PRO A 41 3.93 -6.54 -1.36
C PRO A 41 3.23 -5.43 -2.15
N VAL A 42 3.17 -5.58 -3.48
CA VAL A 42 2.52 -4.58 -4.34
C VAL A 42 1.01 -4.55 -4.12
N ALA A 43 0.36 -5.70 -3.91
CA ALA A 43 -1.06 -5.77 -3.62
C ALA A 43 -1.42 -5.10 -2.28
N LEU A 44 -0.62 -5.35 -1.23
CA LEU A 44 -0.81 -4.73 0.08
C LEU A 44 -0.56 -3.21 0.02
N LEU A 45 0.48 -2.75 -0.68
CA LEU A 45 0.73 -1.32 -0.87
C LEU A 45 -0.40 -0.66 -1.68
N ALA A 46 -0.89 -1.31 -2.74
CA ALA A 46 -2.00 -0.80 -3.54
C ALA A 46 -3.29 -0.73 -2.72
N ALA A 47 -3.60 -1.76 -1.93
CA ALA A 47 -4.75 -1.76 -1.03
C ALA A 47 -4.62 -0.65 0.03
N LEU A 48 -3.44 -0.47 0.60
CA LEU A 48 -3.14 0.58 1.56
C LEU A 48 -3.37 1.97 0.95
N ILE A 49 -2.88 2.21 -0.28
CA ILE A 49 -3.13 3.46 -1.01
C ILE A 49 -4.62 3.66 -1.23
N ALA A 50 -5.34 2.62 -1.69
CA ALA A 50 -6.79 2.71 -1.91
C ALA A 50 -7.54 3.09 -0.63
N VAL A 51 -7.24 2.45 0.50
CA VAL A 51 -7.86 2.79 1.79
C VAL A 51 -7.50 4.21 2.23
N GLN A 52 -6.24 4.63 2.09
CA GLN A 52 -5.82 5.99 2.49
C GLN A 52 -6.40 7.11 1.61
N VAL A 53 -6.73 6.79 0.35
CA VAL A 53 -7.27 7.74 -0.63
C VAL A 53 -8.79 7.84 -0.54
N PHE A 54 -9.48 6.70 -0.35
CA PHE A 54 -10.94 6.63 -0.44
C PHE A 54 -11.65 6.48 0.91
N ALA A 55 -10.94 6.17 2.00
CA ALA A 55 -11.55 6.03 3.32
C ALA A 55 -11.01 7.05 4.32
N SER A 56 -11.90 7.64 5.12
CA SER A 56 -11.55 8.39 6.32
C SER A 56 -12.32 7.86 7.52
N GLY A 57 -11.65 7.09 8.39
CA GLY A 57 -12.31 6.41 9.49
C GLY A 57 -13.26 5.32 8.98
N HIS A 58 -14.57 5.53 9.15
CA HIS A 58 -15.62 4.61 8.67
C HIS A 58 -16.37 5.10 7.43
N ASP A 59 -16.07 6.33 6.97
CA ASP A 59 -16.77 6.93 5.85
C ASP A 59 -15.96 6.80 4.56
N LEU A 60 -16.67 6.51 3.46
CA LEU A 60 -16.10 6.52 2.12
C LEU A 60 -16.17 7.95 1.59
N VAL A 61 -15.01 8.59 1.43
CA VAL A 61 -14.91 9.99 1.01
C VAL A 61 -14.11 10.06 -0.27
N VAL A 62 -14.70 10.65 -1.31
CA VAL A 62 -13.98 10.99 -2.54
C VAL A 62 -13.41 12.40 -2.36
N ASP A 63 -12.25 12.48 -1.70
CA ASP A 63 -11.56 13.73 -1.38
C ASP A 63 -10.55 14.12 -2.47
N ALA A 64 -9.93 15.30 -2.36
CA ALA A 64 -8.86 15.82 -3.22
C ALA A 64 -7.70 14.83 -3.45
N ARG A 65 -7.52 13.86 -2.53
CA ARG A 65 -6.53 12.77 -2.63
C ARG A 65 -6.78 11.88 -3.85
N ALA A 66 -8.04 11.61 -4.20
CA ALA A 66 -8.39 10.78 -5.36
C ALA A 66 -8.03 11.48 -6.67
N LEU A 67 -8.27 12.78 -6.75
CA LEU A 67 -7.86 13.61 -7.89
C LEU A 67 -6.33 13.72 -7.99
N GLY A 68 -5.63 13.94 -6.88
CA GLY A 68 -4.17 13.94 -6.85
C GLY A 68 -3.57 12.61 -7.34
N LEU A 69 -4.13 11.47 -6.91
CA LEU A 69 -3.75 10.15 -7.40
C LEU A 69 -4.01 10.00 -8.91
N GLY A 70 -5.17 10.46 -9.39
CA GLY A 70 -5.50 10.45 -10.82
C GLY A 70 -4.49 11.23 -11.66
N VAL A 71 -4.10 12.42 -11.20
CA VAL A 71 -3.07 13.23 -11.87
C VAL A 71 -1.71 12.52 -11.86
N ALA A 72 -1.33 11.89 -10.75
CA ALA A 72 -0.10 11.10 -10.69
C ALA A 72 -0.09 9.97 -11.73
N VAL A 73 -1.20 9.24 -11.86
CA VAL A 73 -1.35 8.17 -12.86
C VAL A 73 -1.21 8.72 -14.28
N VAL A 74 -1.88 9.83 -14.60
CA VAL A 74 -1.77 10.46 -15.92
C VAL A 74 -0.32 10.88 -16.23
N LEU A 75 0.36 11.52 -15.28
CA LEU A 75 1.76 11.95 -15.46
C LEU A 75 2.72 10.76 -15.63
N LEU A 76 2.49 9.66 -14.92
CA LEU A 76 3.25 8.42 -15.10
C LEU A 76 3.02 7.79 -16.46
N LEU A 77 1.78 7.79 -16.97
CA LEU A 77 1.47 7.30 -18.32
C LEU A 77 2.15 8.15 -19.40
N LEU A 78 2.27 9.45 -19.16
CA LEU A 78 3.04 10.38 -20.00
C LEU A 78 4.57 10.23 -19.85
N ARG A 79 5.05 9.30 -19.01
CA ARG A 79 6.47 9.07 -18.71
C ARG A 79 7.19 10.30 -18.16
N ALA A 80 6.49 11.14 -17.40
CA ALA A 80 7.11 12.28 -16.73
C ALA A 80 8.13 11.83 -15.67
N PRO A 81 9.17 12.62 -15.37
CA PRO A 81 10.13 12.29 -14.31
C PRO A 81 9.44 12.28 -12.94
N PHE A 82 9.93 11.45 -12.01
CA PHE A 82 9.32 11.25 -10.70
C PHE A 82 9.01 12.56 -9.96
N LEU A 83 9.92 13.53 -10.03
CA LEU A 83 9.75 14.83 -9.39
C LEU A 83 8.50 15.58 -9.92
N VAL A 84 8.29 15.56 -11.24
CA VAL A 84 7.14 16.21 -11.89
C VAL A 84 5.84 15.52 -11.50
N VAL A 85 5.84 14.18 -11.39
CA VAL A 85 4.68 13.41 -10.94
C VAL A 85 4.28 13.83 -9.52
N VAL A 86 5.25 13.87 -8.59
CA VAL A 86 5.00 14.20 -7.18
C VAL A 86 4.50 15.65 -7.03
N PHE A 87 5.18 16.62 -7.63
CA PHE A 87 4.75 18.01 -7.54
C PHE A 87 3.41 18.25 -8.24
N GLY A 88 3.18 17.63 -9.40
CA GLY A 88 1.91 17.76 -10.11
C GLY A 88 0.73 17.21 -9.32
N ALA A 89 0.88 16.02 -8.73
CA ALA A 89 -0.14 15.42 -7.87
C ALA A 89 -0.39 16.25 -6.60
N ALA A 90 0.66 16.75 -5.96
CA ALA A 90 0.56 17.59 -4.77
C ALA A 90 -0.14 18.93 -5.07
N LEU A 91 0.21 19.59 -6.18
CA LEU A 91 -0.43 20.82 -6.62
C LEU A 91 -1.90 20.60 -6.97
N ALA A 92 -2.23 19.51 -7.68
CA ALA A 92 -3.61 19.18 -7.98
C ALA A 92 -4.45 18.97 -6.71
N ALA A 93 -3.94 18.20 -5.76
CA ALA A 93 -4.62 18.00 -4.48
C ALA A 93 -4.75 19.31 -3.67
N ALA A 94 -3.71 20.16 -3.68
CA ALA A 94 -3.74 21.44 -2.99
C ALA A 94 -4.78 22.40 -3.59
N LEU A 95 -4.80 22.54 -4.93
CA LEU A 95 -5.74 23.43 -5.63
C LEU A 95 -7.19 23.01 -5.40
N VAL A 96 -7.50 21.71 -5.45
CA VAL A 96 -8.84 21.20 -5.18
C VAL A 96 -9.26 21.44 -3.73
N ARG A 97 -8.31 21.39 -2.79
CA ARG A 97 -8.60 21.65 -1.36
C ARG A 97 -8.77 23.13 -1.04
N LEU A 98 -8.27 24.01 -1.90
CA LEU A 98 -8.40 25.47 -1.80
C LEU A 98 -9.69 26.01 -2.43
N ALA A 99 -10.30 25.26 -3.36
CA ALA A 99 -11.56 25.58 -4.02
C ALA A 99 -12.78 25.13 -3.18
#